data_AF-A0A6A4ACL2-F1
#
_entry.id   AF-A0A6A4ACL2-F1
#
_cell.length_a   1.000
_cell.length_b   1.000
_cell.length_c   1.000
_cell.angle_alpha   90.00
_cell.angle_beta   90.00
_cell.angle_gamma   90.00
#
_symmetry.space_group_name_H-M   'P 1'
#
loop_
_entity.id
_entity.type
_entity.pdbx_description
1 polymer ?
#
loop_
_entity_poly.entity_id
_entity_poly.type
_entity_poly.pdbx_seq_one_letter_code
_entity_poly.pdbx_strand_id
1 'polypeptide(L)'
;MFLAAVARPRYDANRQVLFDGKIGIWDFTKQTEAQRTSKNRPAGTLETKNLDSVNGKVYKRYLNQGQVANLRKRHPRRWVC
;
A
#
# COMPACT_ATOMS: atom_id res chain seq x y z
N MET A 1 7.25 6.52 4.69
CA MET A 1 6.31 7.26 3.80
C MET A 1 5.22 6.29 3.36
N PHE A 2 3.97 6.75 3.21
CA PHE A 2 2.83 5.88 2.86
C PHE A 2 2.13 6.34 1.57
N LEU A 3 1.55 5.38 0.86
CA LEU A 3 0.70 5.56 -0.31
C LEU A 3 -0.70 5.08 0.06
N ALA A 4 -1.68 5.99 0.09
CA ALA A 4 -3.08 5.64 0.30
C ALA A 4 -3.84 5.75 -1.02
N ALA A 5 -4.67 4.75 -1.32
CA ALA A 5 -5.58 4.77 -2.46
C ALA A 5 -7.02 4.82 -1.97
N VAL A 6 -7.69 5.92 -2.30
CA VAL A 6 -9.11 6.13 -2.02
C VAL A 6 -9.81 6.49 -3.32
N ALA A 7 -10.79 5.70 -3.70
CA ALA A 7 -11.69 5.97 -4.81
C ALA A 7 -12.99 6.61 -4.30
N ARG A 8 -13.79 7.15 -5.22
CA ARG A 8 -15.08 7.74 -4.87
C ARG A 8 -16.04 6.66 -4.34
N PRO A 9 -16.67 6.87 -3.16
CA PRO A 9 -17.69 5.95 -2.68
C PRO A 9 -18.85 5.84 -3.68
N ARG A 10 -19.37 4.62 -3.87
CA ARG A 10 -20.52 4.34 -4.75
C ARG A 10 -21.68 3.81 -3.90
N TYR A 11 -22.87 4.34 -4.16
CA TYR A 11 -24.09 4.04 -3.42
C TYR A 11 -25.12 3.37 -4.33
N ASP A 12 -25.99 2.55 -3.75
CA ASP A 12 -27.16 1.99 -4.45
C ASP A 12 -28.28 3.03 -4.61
N ALA A 13 -29.31 2.70 -5.38
CA ALA A 13 -30.57 3.43 -5.45
C ALA A 13 -31.19 3.65 -4.05
N ASN A 14 -31.01 2.69 -3.15
CA ASN A 14 -31.48 2.75 -1.76
C ASN A 14 -30.50 3.46 -0.80
N ARG A 15 -29.51 4.22 -1.33
CA ARG A 15 -28.47 4.94 -0.57
C ARG A 15 -27.57 4.06 0.32
N GLN A 16 -27.57 2.74 0.12
CA GLN A 16 -26.65 1.84 0.80
C GLN A 16 -25.26 1.90 0.16
N VAL A 17 -24.20 1.82 0.98
CA VAL A 17 -22.81 1.86 0.49
C VAL A 17 -22.48 0.54 -0.20
N LEU A 18 -22.37 0.54 -1.53
CA LEU A 18 -21.83 -0.60 -2.29
C LEU A 18 -20.30 -0.65 -2.22
N PHE A 19 -19.68 0.53 -2.19
CA PHE A 19 -18.24 0.65 -2.20
C PHE A 19 -17.83 1.89 -1.41
N ASP A 20 -17.09 1.67 -0.33
CA ASP A 20 -16.64 2.73 0.58
C ASP A 20 -15.45 3.53 0.02
N GLY A 21 -14.93 3.18 -1.16
CA GLY A 21 -13.81 3.89 -1.77
C GLY A 21 -12.45 3.55 -1.16
N LYS A 22 -12.38 2.97 0.04
CA LYS A 22 -11.12 2.60 0.70
C LYS A 22 -10.49 1.38 0.01
N ILE A 23 -9.41 1.57 -0.75
CA ILE A 23 -8.73 0.48 -1.47
C ILE A 23 -7.60 -0.12 -0.63
N GLY A 24 -6.77 0.73 -0.02
CA GLY A 24 -5.67 0.28 0.83
C GLY A 24 -4.63 1.35 1.15
N ILE A 25 -3.70 1.00 2.02
CA ILE A 25 -2.53 1.79 2.40
C ILE A 25 -1.30 0.90 2.24
N TRP A 26 -0.25 1.43 1.62
CA TRP A 26 1.04 0.77 1.45
C TRP A 26 2.16 1.65 1.98
N ASP A 27 3.17 1.03 2.56
CA ASP A 27 4.34 1.69 3.09
C ASP A 27 5.54 1.54 2.15
N PHE A 28 6.31 2.62 2.00
CA PHE A 28 7.57 2.60 1.26
C PHE A 28 8.70 2.15 2.19
N THR A 29 8.67 0.87 2.57
CA THR A 29 9.67 0.28 3.46
C THR A 29 10.45 -0.84 2.79
N LYS A 30 11.67 -1.05 3.29
CA LYS A 30 12.56 -2.16 2.96
C LYS A 30 12.94 -2.87 4.26
N GLN A 31 13.05 -4.19 4.23
CA GLN A 31 13.71 -4.91 5.30
C GLN A 31 15.23 -4.81 5.07
N THR A 32 15.95 -4.39 6.10
CA THR A 32 17.40 -4.27 6.07
C THR A 32 17.94 -4.70 7.41
N GLU A 33 19.06 -5.40 7.41
CA GLU A 33 19.72 -5.81 8.65
C GLU A 33 20.19 -4.59 9.45
N ALA A 34 20.06 -4.69 10.77
CA ALA A 34 20.61 -3.72 11.70
C ALA A 34 22.14 -3.67 11.57
N GLN A 35 22.66 -2.55 11.06
CA GLN A 35 24.10 -2.32 10.84
C GLN A 35 24.87 -2.09 12.14
N ARG A 36 24.19 -1.66 13.20
CA ARG A 36 24.79 -1.40 14.51
C ARG A 36 23.99 -2.09 15.59
N THR A 37 24.70 -2.69 16.52
CA THR A 37 24.13 -3.19 17.77
C THR A 37 23.70 -1.98 18.61
N SER A 38 22.44 -1.98 19.05
CA SER A 38 21.91 -1.03 20.02
C SER A 38 21.31 -1.80 21.18
N LYS A 39 21.08 -1.13 22.31
CA LYS A 39 20.55 -1.76 23.53
C LYS A 39 19.27 -2.60 23.29
N ASN A 40 18.44 -2.20 22.33
CA ASN A 40 17.17 -2.87 22.04
C ASN A 40 17.22 -3.76 20.79
N ARG A 41 18.32 -3.77 20.04
CA ARG A 41 18.42 -4.46 18.74
C ARG A 41 19.84 -4.91 18.45
N PRO A 42 20.14 -6.23 18.50
CA PRO A 42 21.45 -6.72 18.12
C PRO A 42 21.69 -6.53 16.62
N ALA A 43 22.96 -6.33 16.22
CA ALA A 43 23.34 -6.26 14.81
C ALA A 43 22.92 -7.54 14.08
N GLY A 44 22.49 -7.40 12.82
CA GLY A 44 21.96 -8.51 12.02
C GLY A 44 20.47 -8.78 12.21
N THR A 45 19.78 -8.14 13.16
CA THR A 45 18.31 -8.24 13.26
C THR A 45 17.67 -7.58 12.04
N LEU A 46 16.69 -8.24 11.41
CA LEU A 46 15.92 -7.65 10.31
C LEU A 46 15.09 -6.47 10.83
N GLU A 47 15.36 -5.28 10.30
CA GLU A 47 14.64 -4.06 10.62
C GLU A 47 13.87 -3.56 9.38
N THR A 48 12.62 -3.17 9.59
CA THR A 48 11.85 -2.44 8.58
C THR A 48 12.27 -0.97 8.59
N LYS A 49 12.97 -0.53 7.55
CA LYS A 49 13.40 0.86 7.35
C LYS A 49 12.63 1.50 6.21
N ASN A 50 12.53 2.83 6.24
CA ASN A 50 12.04 3.55 5.07
C ASN A 50 13.01 3.36 3.90
N LEU A 51 12.46 3.38 2.67
CA LEU A 51 13.28 3.46 1.47
C LEU A 51 14.06 4.79 1.45
N ASP A 52 15.35 4.73 1.13
CA ASP A 52 16.25 5.89 1.17
C ASP A 52 15.86 6.95 0.13
N SER A 53 15.31 6.52 -1.02
CA SER A 53 14.79 7.40 -2.06
C SER A 53 13.58 6.76 -2.74
N VAL A 54 12.52 7.54 -2.89
CA VAL A 54 11.28 7.13 -3.58
C VAL A 54 11.26 7.80 -4.96
N ASN A 55 11.77 7.10 -5.96
CA ASN A 55 11.73 7.55 -7.36
C ASN A 55 10.40 7.22 -8.04
N GLY A 56 10.09 7.89 -9.15
CA GLY A 56 8.87 7.63 -9.93
C GLY A 56 8.69 6.18 -10.38
N LYS A 57 9.79 5.44 -10.62
CA LYS A 57 9.75 3.99 -10.90
C LYS A 57 9.27 3.17 -9.70
N VAL A 58 9.77 3.50 -8.51
CA VAL A 58 9.35 2.87 -7.25
C VAL A 58 7.87 3.16 -7.03
N TYR A 59 7.47 4.42 -7.15
CA TYR A 59 6.07 4.82 -7.02
C TYR A 59 5.14 4.07 -7.98
N LYS A 60 5.49 4.00 -9.28
CA LYS A 60 4.75 3.22 -10.30
C LYS A 60 4.65 1.74 -9.96
N ARG A 61 5.71 1.13 -9.43
CA ARG A 61 5.69 -0.27 -8.99
C ARG A 61 4.66 -0.49 -7.87
N TYR A 62 4.65 0.37 -6.86
CA TYR A 62 3.70 0.26 -5.74
C TYR A 62 2.25 0.51 -6.19
N LEU A 63 2.01 1.45 -7.12
CA LEU A 63 0.70 1.64 -7.76
C LEU A 63 0.23 0.36 -8.46
N ASN A 64 1.07 -0.23 -9.33
CA ASN A 64 0.69 -1.38 -10.13
C ASN A 64 0.53 -2.67 -9.31
N GLN A 65 1.48 -2.96 -8.40
CA GLN A 65 1.46 -4.19 -7.60
C GLN A 65 0.44 -4.14 -6.47
N GLY A 66 0.31 -3.00 -5.80
CA GLY A 66 -0.58 -2.86 -4.64
C GLY A 66 -2.01 -2.58 -5.06
N GLN A 67 -2.23 -1.51 -5.81
CA GLN A 67 -3.58 -0.94 -5.98
C GLN A 67 -4.43 -1.73 -6.97
N VAL A 68 -3.89 -2.01 -8.17
CA VAL A 68 -4.65 -2.72 -9.22
C VAL A 68 -4.95 -4.16 -8.80
N ALA A 69 -4.00 -4.83 -8.14
CA ALA A 69 -4.19 -6.19 -7.65
C ALA A 69 -5.25 -6.27 -6.54
N ASN A 70 -5.22 -5.36 -5.55
CA ASN A 70 -6.22 -5.36 -4.48
C ASN A 70 -7.61 -4.99 -4.98
N LEU A 71 -7.70 -4.03 -5.89
CA LEU A 71 -8.98 -3.65 -6.50
C LEU A 71 -9.59 -4.82 -7.29
N ARG A 72 -8.75 -5.62 -7.99
CA ARG A 72 -9.17 -6.83 -8.73
C ARG A 72 -9.61 -7.98 -7.83
N LYS A 73 -8.96 -8.16 -6.68
CA LYS A 73 -9.43 -9.11 -5.66
C LYS A 73 -10.80 -8.71 -5.10
N ARG A 74 -11.02 -7.41 -4.88
CA ARG A 74 -12.24 -6.94 -4.20
C ARG A 74 -13.46 -6.86 -5.13
N HIS A 75 -13.27 -6.53 -6.41
CA HIS A 75 -14.37 -6.38 -7.37
C HIS A 75 -14.04 -7.03 -8.73
N PRO A 76 -14.23 -8.35 -8.89
CA PRO A 76 -13.83 -9.06 -10.11
C PRO A 76 -14.72 -8.80 -11.34
N ARG A 77 -15.90 -8.17 -11.21
CA ARG A 77 -16.92 -8.13 -12.29
C ARG A 77 -17.40 -6.75 -12.77
N ARG A 78 -17.02 -5.63 -12.13
CA ARG A 78 -17.56 -4.30 -12.48
C ARG A 78 -16.45 -3.25 -12.57
N TRP A 79 -15.71 -3.30 -13.68
CA TRP A 79 -14.63 -2.39 -14.01
C TRP A 79 -15.09 -1.38 -15.05
N VAL A 80 -15.71 -0.30 -14.60
CA VAL A 80 -15.87 0.91 -15.41
C VAL A 80 -15.51 2.08 -14.49
N CYS A 81 -14.40 2.74 -14.85
CA CYS A 81 -14.02 4.04 -14.31
C CYS A 81 -15.00 5.10 -14.82
#